data_AF-A0A317JBY5-F1
#
_entry.id   AF-A0A317JBY5-F1
#
_cell.length_a   1.000
_cell.length_b   1.000
_cell.length_c   1.000
_cell.angle_alpha   90.00
_cell.angle_beta   90.00
_cell.angle_gamma   90.00
#
_symmetry.space_group_name_H-M   'P 1'
#
loop_
_entity.id
_entity.type
_entity.pdbx_description
1 polymer ?
#
loop_
_entity_poly.entity_id
_entity_poly.type
_entity_poly.pdbx_seq_one_letter_code
_entity_poly.pdbx_strand_id
1 'polypeptide(L)'
;MFNFSANHLLLLLRTEYPSCAVFLLQDLDTQRVYRLHDFSKAQLIRPGVAYCVSGKVNSAGKLFLVIESVRPDTKHLRSSTAPVPADGAGGSAMR
;
A
#
# COMPACT_ATOMS: atom_id res chain seq x y z
N MET A 1 -9.81 -22.28 4.19
CA MET A 1 -9.35 -20.89 3.92
C MET A 1 -8.61 -20.39 5.15
N PHE A 2 -7.43 -19.82 4.96
CA PHE A 2 -6.63 -19.22 6.03
C PHE A 2 -6.72 -17.70 5.94
N ASN A 3 -6.51 -17.00 7.06
CA ASN A 3 -6.43 -15.54 7.04
C ASN A 3 -5.03 -15.10 6.60
N PHE A 4 -4.94 -13.95 5.94
CA PHE A 4 -3.68 -13.24 5.73
C PHE A 4 -3.83 -11.77 6.12
N SER A 5 -2.70 -11.16 6.44
CA SER A 5 -2.58 -9.71 6.53
C SER A 5 -1.20 -9.30 6.02
N ALA A 6 -1.15 -8.17 5.33
CA ALA A 6 0.08 -7.54 4.85
C ALA A 6 -0.04 -6.02 5.03
N ASN A 7 1.08 -5.38 5.35
CA ASN A 7 1.16 -3.93 5.57
C ASN A 7 2.11 -3.32 4.54
N HIS A 8 2.23 -1.99 4.54
CA HIS A 8 3.15 -1.27 3.69
C HIS A 8 3.04 -1.64 2.19
N LEU A 9 1.81 -1.89 1.74
CA LEU A 9 1.52 -2.29 0.38
C LEU A 9 1.24 -1.08 -0.52
N LEU A 10 1.93 -0.98 -1.65
CA LEU A 10 1.72 0.06 -2.66
C LEU A 10 1.04 -0.51 -3.90
N LEU A 11 0.00 0.17 -4.39
CA LEU A 11 -0.67 -0.22 -5.63
C LEU A 11 0.23 0.00 -6.85
N LEU A 12 0.47 -1.06 -7.63
CA LEU A 12 1.14 -1.00 -8.92
C LEU A 12 0.14 -0.95 -10.08
N LEU A 13 -0.83 -1.86 -10.08
CA LEU A 13 -1.81 -1.99 -11.17
C LEU A 13 -3.17 -2.40 -10.62
N ARG A 14 -4.23 -1.88 -11.26
CA ARG A 14 -5.62 -2.29 -11.06
C ARG A 14 -6.19 -2.77 -12.40
N THR A 15 -6.87 -3.90 -12.38
CA THR A 15 -7.59 -4.45 -13.52
C THR A 15 -9.03 -4.76 -13.13
N GLU A 16 -9.97 -4.25 -13.91
CA GLU A 16 -11.40 -4.46 -13.69
C GLU A 16 -11.91 -5.59 -14.59
N TYR A 17 -12.53 -6.61 -13.99
CA TYR A 17 -13.28 -7.63 -14.70
C TYR A 17 -14.77 -7.52 -14.34
N PRO A 18 -15.67 -8.13 -15.14
CA PRO A 18 -17.09 -8.17 -14.78
C PRO A 18 -17.34 -8.79 -13.40
N SER A 19 -16.58 -9.83 -13.03
CA SER A 19 -16.79 -10.59 -11.79
C SER A 19 -16.01 -10.09 -10.57
N CYS A 20 -14.91 -9.34 -10.76
CA CYS A 20 -14.08 -8.85 -9.66
C CYS A 20 -13.13 -7.73 -10.12
N ALA A 21 -12.58 -6.99 -9.16
CA ALA A 21 -11.39 -6.17 -9.36
C ALA A 21 -10.15 -6.96 -8.93
N VAL A 22 -9.05 -6.80 -9.66
CA VAL A 22 -7.75 -7.40 -9.33
C VAL A 22 -6.73 -6.29 -9.14
N PHE A 23 -6.01 -6.36 -8.02
CA PHE A 23 -4.96 -5.41 -7.66
C PHE A 23 -3.60 -6.13 -7.62
N LEU A 24 -2.60 -5.54 -8.24
CA LEU A 24 -1.19 -5.89 -8.00
C LEU A 24 -0.63 -4.88 -7.00
N LEU A 25 -0.26 -5.37 -5.83
CA LEU A 25 0.37 -4.56 -4.78
C LEU A 25 1.78 -5.04 -4.49
N GLN A 26 2.72 -4.11 -4.38
CA GLN A 26 4.08 -4.38 -3.94
C GLN A 26 4.18 -4.17 -2.44
N ASP A 27 4.72 -5.15 -1.75
CA ASP A 27 5.17 -5.04 -0.37
C ASP A 27 6.54 -4.38 -0.36
N LEU A 28 6.62 -3.19 0.23
CA LEU A 28 7.85 -2.40 0.25
C LEU A 28 8.89 -2.96 1.23
N ASP A 29 8.47 -3.75 2.23
CA ASP A 29 9.37 -4.35 3.21
C ASP A 29 10.04 -5.61 2.64
N THR A 30 9.29 -6.43 1.90
CA THR A 30 9.77 -7.72 1.37
C THR A 30 10.07 -7.73 -0.12
N GLN A 31 9.74 -6.65 -0.84
CA GLN A 31 9.83 -6.53 -2.30
C GLN A 31 8.98 -7.56 -3.06
N ARG A 32 8.06 -8.26 -2.38
CA ARG A 32 7.12 -9.21 -3.01
C ARG A 32 5.98 -8.46 -3.67
N VAL A 33 5.49 -9.02 -4.78
CA VAL A 33 4.27 -8.53 -5.43
C VAL A 33 3.14 -9.52 -5.21
N TYR A 34 2.07 -9.04 -4.62
CA TYR A 34 0.86 -9.79 -4.36
C TYR A 34 -0.20 -9.45 -5.41
N ARG A 35 -0.93 -10.48 -5.85
CA ARG A 35 -2.13 -10.34 -6.68
C ARG A 35 -3.36 -10.61 -5.83
N LEU A 36 -4.11 -9.55 -5.54
CA LEU A 36 -5.26 -9.58 -4.65
C LEU A 36 -6.56 -9.40 -5.44
N HIS A 37 -7.59 -10.11 -5.03
CA HIS A 37 -8.89 -10.15 -5.66
C HIS A 37 -9.94 -9.51 -4.75
N ASP A 38 -10.70 -8.57 -5.30
CA ASP A 38 -11.88 -7.99 -4.67
C ASP A 38 -13.12 -8.35 -5.49
N PHE A 39 -13.87 -9.35 -5.00
CA PHE A 39 -15.13 -9.76 -5.61
C PHE A 39 -16.29 -8.82 -5.26
N SER A 40 -16.16 -8.02 -4.20
CA SER A 40 -17.16 -7.00 -3.86
C SER A 40 -17.08 -5.78 -4.78
N LYS A 41 -15.89 -5.57 -5.38
CA LYS A 41 -15.54 -4.39 -6.18
C LYS A 41 -15.70 -3.06 -5.43
N ALA A 42 -15.80 -3.11 -4.10
CA ALA A 42 -16.04 -1.96 -3.24
C ALA A 42 -14.73 -1.31 -2.74
N GLN A 43 -13.58 -1.98 -2.90
CA GLN A 43 -12.33 -1.51 -2.32
C GLN A 43 -11.74 -0.35 -3.13
N LEU A 44 -11.50 0.77 -2.45
CA LEU A 44 -10.85 1.95 -3.04
C LEU A 44 -9.37 2.01 -2.64
N ILE A 45 -8.53 1.46 -3.49
CA ILE A 45 -7.07 1.52 -3.36
C ILE A 45 -6.53 2.51 -4.39
N ARG A 46 -5.79 3.53 -3.94
CA ARG A 46 -5.24 4.59 -4.80
C ARG A 46 -3.73 4.42 -5.00
N PRO A 47 -3.18 4.76 -6.18
CA PRO A 47 -1.74 4.83 -6.37
C PRO A 47 -1.10 5.85 -5.42
N GLY A 48 0.17 5.62 -5.04
CA GLY A 48 0.94 6.55 -4.19
C GLY A 48 0.60 6.55 -2.71
N VAL A 49 -0.38 5.75 -2.28
CA VAL A 49 -0.74 5.58 -0.86
C VAL A 49 -0.38 4.15 -0.44
N ALA A 50 0.29 4.01 0.71
CA ALA A 50 0.55 2.72 1.32
C ALA A 50 -0.68 2.22 2.07
N TYR A 51 -0.95 0.92 2.03
CA TYR A 51 -2.12 0.30 2.65
C TYR A 51 -1.75 -0.91 3.51
N CYS A 52 -2.53 -1.10 4.58
CA CYS A 52 -2.68 -2.38 5.26
C CYS A 52 -3.87 -3.13 4.65
N VAL A 53 -3.67 -4.39 4.29
CA VAL A 53 -4.70 -5.26 3.71
C VAL A 53 -4.84 -6.52 4.54
N SER A 54 -6.07 -6.98 4.72
CA SER A 54 -6.37 -8.29 5.29
C SER A 54 -7.39 -9.03 4.45
N GLY A 55 -7.37 -10.35 4.56
CA GLY A 55 -8.44 -11.18 4.03
C GLY A 55 -8.11 -12.66 4.05
N LYS A 56 -8.54 -13.37 3.00
CA LYS A 56 -8.53 -14.83 2.97
C LYS A 56 -7.64 -15.37 1.86
N VAL A 57 -6.89 -16.42 2.19
CA VAL A 57 -6.23 -17.30 1.21
C VAL A 57 -7.22 -18.39 0.81
N ASN A 58 -7.58 -18.40 -0.46
CA ASN A 58 -8.41 -19.44 -1.08
C ASN A 58 -7.54 -20.37 -1.94
N SER A 59 -7.79 -21.68 -1.87
CA SER A 59 -7.11 -22.71 -2.64
C SER A 59 -8.13 -23.46 -3.50
N ALA A 60 -8.45 -22.92 -4.68
CA ALA A 60 -9.32 -23.56 -5.66
C ALA A 60 -8.48 -23.87 -6.91
N GLY A 61 -7.60 -24.88 -6.82
CA GLY A 61 -6.62 -25.23 -7.86
C GLY A 61 -5.41 -24.28 -7.94
N LYS A 62 -5.56 -23.01 -7.54
CA LYS A 62 -4.49 -22.02 -7.34
C LYS A 62 -4.72 -21.25 -6.05
N LEU A 63 -3.63 -20.73 -5.47
CA LEU A 63 -3.69 -19.83 -4.32
C LEU A 63 -4.14 -18.43 -4.77
N PHE A 64 -5.25 -17.96 -4.20
CA PHE A 64 -5.79 -16.62 -4.40
C PHE A 64 -5.84 -15.88 -3.07
N LEU A 65 -5.42 -14.61 -3.09
CA LEU A 65 -5.59 -13.69 -1.97
C LEU A 65 -6.86 -12.87 -2.22
N VAL A 66 -7.86 -13.03 -1.37
CA VAL A 66 -9.14 -12.31 -1.44
C VAL A 66 -9.14 -11.21 -0.40
N ILE A 67 -9.44 -9.99 -0.82
CA ILE A 67 -9.50 -8.82 0.05
C ILE A 67 -10.79 -8.87 0.87
N GLU A 68 -10.67 -8.73 2.19
CA GLU A 68 -11.82 -8.50 3.08
C GLU A 68 -11.80 -7.08 3.64
N SER A 69 -10.61 -6.54 3.95
CA SER A 69 -10.49 -5.17 4.45
C SER A 69 -9.23 -4.47 3.95
N VAL A 70 -9.33 -3.16 3.77
CA VAL A 70 -8.23 -2.28 3.38
C VAL A 70 -8.31 -1.01 4.23
N ARG A 71 -7.17 -0.55 4.72
CA ARG A 71 -7.03 0.74 5.38
C ARG A 71 -5.72 1.40 5.00
N PRO A 72 -5.65 2.74 4.89
CA PRO A 72 -4.38 3.44 4.70
C PRO A 72 -3.39 3.06 5.80
N ASP A 73 -2.13 2.87 5.42
CA ASP A 73 -1.04 2.62 6.34
C ASP A 73 -0.52 3.96 6.87
N THR A 74 -0.98 4.32 8.07
CA THR A 74 -0.59 5.56 8.74
C THR A 74 0.77 5.48 9.41
N LYS A 75 1.30 4.26 9.65
CA LYS A 75 2.61 4.07 10.29
C LYS A 75 3.74 4.42 9.34
N HIS A 76 3.55 4.14 8.05
CA HIS A 76 4.51 4.39 6.99
C HIS A 76 4.21 5.67 6.21
N LEU A 77 3.37 6.56 6.76
CA LEU A 77 3.15 7.90 6.23
C LEU A 77 4.46 8.67 6.37
N ARG A 78 5.32 8.55 5.34
CA ARG A 78 6.64 9.16 5.27
C ARG A 78 6.55 10.60 5.74
N SER A 79 7.37 10.90 6.74
CA SER A 79 7.57 12.20 7.37
C SER A 79 7.43 13.33 6.34
N SER A 80 6.58 14.29 6.67
CA SER A 80 6.42 15.58 5.99
C SER A 80 7.67 16.01 5.22
N THR A 81 7.55 16.20 3.91
CA THR A 81 8.50 17.00 3.11
C THR A 81 8.42 18.50 3.45
N ALA A 82 8.15 18.84 4.71
CA ALA A 82 8.37 20.20 5.19
C ALA A 82 9.89 20.44 5.16
N PRO A 83 10.40 21.40 4.37
CA PRO A 83 11.79 21.78 4.47
C PRO A 83 12.06 22.23 5.90
N VAL A 84 13.05 21.63 6.55
CA VAL A 84 13.58 22.12 7.82
C VAL A 84 14.07 23.55 7.57
N PRO A 85 13.61 24.56 8.31
CA PRO A 85 14.14 25.91 8.18
C PRO A 85 15.65 25.86 8.45
N ALA A 86 16.45 26.36 7.50
CA ALA A 86 17.88 26.51 7.72
C ALA A 86 18.07 27.63 8.76
N ASP A 87 18.36 27.26 10.01
CA ASP A 87 18.88 28.20 11.01
C ASP A 87 20.31 28.59 10.59
N GLY A 88 20.38 29.52 9.65
CA GLY A 88 21.61 30.10 9.15
C GLY A 88 22.17 31.13 10.12
N ALA A 89 22.90 30.67 11.14
CA ALA A 89 23.84 31.51 11.88
C ALA A 89 25.04 31.84 10.98
N GLY A 90 24.90 32.86 10.13
CA GLY A 90 25.98 33.41 9.30
C GLY A 90 26.61 34.62 9.99
N GLY A 91 27.79 34.45 10.57
CA GLY A 91 28.55 35.51 11.23
C GLY A 91 28.93 36.66 10.30
N SER A 92 28.78 37.89 10.81
CA SER A 92 29.27 39.11 10.17
C SER A 92 30.81 39.15 10.24
N ALA A 93 31.47 39.04 9.10
CA ALA A 93 32.88 39.40 8.98
C ALA A 93 32.98 40.93 8.81
N MET A 94 33.61 41.59 9.79
CA MET A 94 33.95 43.01 9.75
C MET A 94 34.77 43.34 8.50
N ARG A 95 34.51 44.51 7.92
CA ARG A 95 35.48 45.26 7.14
C ARG A 95 35.45 46.72 7.56
#